data_AF-A0A535E6I4-F1
#
_entry.id   AF-A0A535E6I4-F1
#
_cell.length_a   1.000
_cell.length_b   1.000
_cell.length_c   1.000
_cell.angle_alpha   90.00
_cell.angle_beta   90.00
_cell.angle_gamma   90.00
#
_symmetry.space_group_name_H-M   'P 1'
#
loop_
_entity.id
_entity.type
_entity.pdbx_description
1 polymer ?
#
loop_
_entity_poly.entity_id
_entity_poly.type
_entity_poly.pdbx_seq_one_letter_code
_entity_poly.pdbx_strand_id
1 'polypeptide(L)'
;MAPPAASPPFGLLAGLLVVYILVVSGLSYAVLRSVGRRGLLWVVVPAVAVVCTAGAYVAGFGTRGSDYQVVEVQVERLAPGGAVETAEYDGILTPRRGDVTLSAPPGTIVTTAQSTFGPYLFGGGDAARIAVANAPRVTFPNVAVWDLRPVQTLAVSHEGAGGGAGLPIEARLSLRSGRLQGQVVNHSSRTVRNLQIANANTQTTLAASLGPGATANVDLPLSTAAASGPLISKVGYALPSIVFGQATAASADRTLAMLAATSVAVRPGEWALVGQVDPTSTLRIAGERPPTTGRALVVEPVHLQSADAAAGASPARVVSSYTTSGGTEVEVFEQAVPPGLTGHVAVTTTLLPTRPPTIAPLLEVYDWDAHTWRSAAGGTSSAVTSGEIGPGGVIRARVTSDEAQVSVTLSDAP
;
A
#
# COMPACT_ATOMS: atom_id res chain seq x y z
N MET A 1 -4.22 -12.75 -10.90
CA MET A 1 -4.67 -13.75 -9.91
C MET A 1 -3.47 -14.62 -9.68
N ALA A 2 -2.85 -14.62 -8.49
CA ALA A 2 -1.93 -15.71 -8.15
C ALA A 2 -2.70 -17.01 -8.43
N PRO A 3 -2.10 -18.08 -9.00
CA PRO A 3 -2.70 -19.37 -8.78
C PRO A 3 -2.87 -19.43 -7.25
N PRO A 4 -4.10 -19.58 -6.72
CA PRO A 4 -4.24 -19.87 -5.30
C PRO A 4 -3.25 -21.00 -5.06
N ALA A 5 -2.48 -20.96 -3.96
CA ALA A 5 -1.80 -22.15 -3.50
C ALA A 5 -2.90 -23.20 -3.47
N ALA A 6 -2.96 -24.03 -4.52
CA ALA A 6 -4.12 -24.82 -4.79
C ALA A 6 -4.04 -25.81 -3.66
N SER A 7 -4.89 -25.60 -2.64
CA SER A 7 -5.07 -26.57 -1.60
C SER A 7 -5.25 -27.87 -2.36
N PRO A 8 -4.44 -28.92 -2.08
CA PRO A 8 -4.48 -30.15 -2.84
C PRO A 8 -5.97 -30.50 -3.00
N PRO A 9 -6.45 -30.70 -4.24
CA PRO A 9 -7.87 -30.60 -4.55
C PRO A 9 -8.65 -31.36 -3.49
N PHE A 10 -9.64 -30.73 -2.86
CA PHE A 10 -10.31 -31.29 -1.68
C PHE A 10 -10.71 -32.75 -1.87
N GLY A 11 -11.10 -33.14 -3.10
CA GLY A 11 -11.39 -34.52 -3.48
C GLY A 11 -10.22 -35.50 -3.38
N LEU A 12 -8.98 -35.08 -3.60
CA LEU A 12 -7.77 -35.90 -3.43
C LEU A 12 -7.47 -36.13 -1.94
N LEU A 13 -7.55 -35.09 -1.11
CA LEU A 13 -7.37 -35.23 0.34
C LEU A 13 -8.51 -36.04 0.97
N ALA A 14 -9.76 -35.76 0.60
CA ALA A 14 -10.92 -36.51 1.04
C ALA A 14 -10.87 -37.97 0.56
N GLY A 15 -10.45 -38.21 -0.68
CA GLY A 15 -10.25 -39.56 -1.23
C GLY A 15 -9.17 -40.33 -0.47
N LEU A 16 -8.02 -39.70 -0.20
CA LEU A 16 -6.92 -40.30 0.57
C LEU A 16 -7.35 -40.60 2.02
N LEU A 17 -8.15 -39.72 2.63
CA LEU A 17 -8.73 -39.93 3.95
C LEU A 17 -9.75 -41.07 3.97
N VAL A 18 -10.62 -41.16 2.96
CA VAL A 18 -11.58 -42.27 2.81
C VAL A 18 -10.85 -43.58 2.62
N VAL A 19 -9.82 -43.63 1.76
CA VAL A 19 -8.96 -44.82 1.59
C VAL A 19 -8.29 -45.19 2.91
N TYR A 20 -7.73 -44.22 3.63
CA TYR A 20 -7.14 -44.45 4.96
C TYR A 20 -8.16 -45.05 5.94
N ILE A 21 -9.35 -44.47 6.06
CA ILE A 21 -10.42 -44.97 6.92
C ILE A 21 -10.83 -46.38 6.50
N LEU A 22 -10.99 -46.67 5.20
CA LEU A 22 -11.38 -48.00 4.72
C LEU A 22 -10.30 -49.06 4.98
N VAL A 23 -9.03 -48.72 4.80
CA VAL A 23 -7.89 -49.61 5.04
C VAL A 23 -7.71 -49.88 6.54
N VAL A 24 -7.82 -48.86 7.38
CA VAL A 24 -7.68 -48.98 8.84
C VAL A 24 -8.88 -49.68 9.47
N SER A 25 -10.11 -49.37 9.03
CA SER A 25 -11.34 -49.90 9.63
C SER A 25 -11.70 -51.28 9.10
N GLY A 26 -11.83 -51.41 7.77
CA GLY A 26 -12.41 -52.60 7.14
C GLY A 26 -11.35 -53.64 6.80
N LEU A 27 -10.29 -53.22 6.12
CA LEU A 27 -9.29 -54.14 5.58
C LEU A 27 -8.41 -54.74 6.68
N SER A 28 -7.97 -53.93 7.64
CA SER A 28 -7.18 -54.38 8.78
C SER A 28 -7.97 -55.36 9.67
N TYR A 29 -9.26 -55.11 9.90
CA TYR A 29 -10.12 -56.01 10.68
C TYR A 29 -10.42 -57.31 9.96
N ALA A 30 -10.73 -57.27 8.64
CA ALA A 30 -11.04 -58.46 7.85
C ALA A 30 -9.83 -59.40 7.66
N VAL A 31 -8.65 -58.84 7.40
CA VAL A 31 -7.39 -59.61 7.28
C VAL A 31 -7.01 -60.23 8.62
N LEU A 32 -7.22 -59.55 9.75
CA LEU A 32 -6.89 -60.13 11.05
C LEU A 32 -7.94 -61.09 11.60
N ARG A 33 -9.22 -60.93 11.22
CA ARG A 33 -10.28 -61.88 11.56
C ARG A 33 -10.08 -63.23 10.85
N SER A 34 -9.56 -63.23 9.61
CA SER A 34 -9.29 -64.45 8.85
C SER A 34 -8.04 -65.21 9.30
N VAL A 35 -7.03 -64.53 9.88
CA VAL A 35 -5.76 -65.12 10.32
C VAL A 35 -5.74 -65.48 11.82
N GLY A 36 -6.77 -65.09 12.58
CA GLY A 36 -6.94 -65.49 14.00
C GLY A 36 -5.94 -64.86 14.99
N ARG A 37 -5.00 -64.02 14.53
CA ARG A 37 -3.93 -63.44 15.35
C ARG A 37 -4.18 -61.95 15.59
N ARG A 38 -5.06 -61.67 16.56
CA ARG A 38 -5.47 -60.32 16.98
C ARG A 38 -4.31 -59.42 17.45
N GLY A 39 -3.18 -60.00 17.86
CA GLY A 39 -1.98 -59.27 18.27
C GLY A 39 -1.24 -58.53 17.14
N LEU A 40 -1.51 -58.85 15.88
CA LEU A 40 -0.89 -58.15 14.73
C LEU A 40 -1.48 -56.74 14.49
N LEU A 41 -2.60 -56.39 15.13
CA LEU A 41 -3.20 -55.04 15.01
C LEU A 41 -2.21 -53.96 15.41
N TRP A 42 -1.37 -54.25 16.39
CA TRP A 42 -0.38 -53.31 16.91
C TRP A 42 0.75 -52.98 15.92
N VAL A 43 0.94 -53.79 14.88
CA VAL A 43 1.92 -53.55 13.80
C VAL A 43 1.25 -52.98 12.55
N VAL A 44 0.05 -53.45 12.21
CA VAL A 44 -0.67 -53.01 11.00
C VAL A 44 -1.08 -51.54 11.10
N VAL A 45 -1.59 -51.10 12.25
CA VAL A 45 -2.02 -49.71 12.42
C VAL A 45 -0.85 -48.72 12.24
N PRO A 46 0.32 -48.90 12.89
CA PRO A 46 1.50 -48.07 12.59
C PRO A 46 1.99 -48.17 11.15
N ALA A 47 1.99 -49.37 10.55
CA ALA A 47 2.46 -49.54 9.17
C ALA A 47 1.60 -48.79 8.15
N VAL A 48 0.28 -48.84 8.28
CA VAL A 48 -0.64 -48.08 7.43
C VAL A 48 -0.48 -46.58 7.64
N ALA A 49 -0.29 -46.14 8.90
CA ALA A 49 -0.01 -44.74 9.17
C ALA A 49 1.26 -44.27 8.44
N VAL A 50 2.36 -45.03 8.50
CA VAL A 50 3.62 -44.70 7.79
C VAL A 50 3.41 -44.62 6.28
N VAL A 51 2.70 -45.58 5.68
CA VAL A 51 2.43 -45.60 4.22
C VAL A 51 1.57 -44.39 3.82
N CYS A 52 0.52 -44.08 4.58
CA CYS A 52 -0.33 -42.93 4.29
C CYS A 52 0.40 -41.60 4.50
N THR A 53 1.24 -41.47 5.53
CA THR A 53 2.11 -40.29 5.72
C THR A 53 3.10 -40.14 4.57
N ALA A 54 3.76 -41.23 4.14
CA ALA A 54 4.67 -41.21 3.01
C ALA A 54 3.95 -40.85 1.69
N GLY A 55 2.78 -41.42 1.44
CA GLY A 55 1.95 -41.10 0.27
C GLY A 55 1.48 -39.65 0.25
N ALA A 56 1.03 -39.14 1.39
CA ALA A 56 0.66 -37.73 1.55
C ALA A 56 1.86 -36.80 1.35
N TYR A 57 3.04 -37.17 1.86
CA TYR A 57 4.28 -36.42 1.66
C TYR A 57 4.68 -36.34 0.18
N VAL A 58 4.67 -37.48 -0.53
CA VAL A 58 5.00 -37.53 -1.96
C VAL A 58 3.98 -36.76 -2.80
N ALA A 59 2.68 -36.94 -2.53
CA ALA A 59 1.62 -36.21 -3.22
C ALA A 59 1.70 -34.68 -2.96
N GLY A 60 2.00 -34.28 -1.73
CA GLY A 60 2.15 -32.87 -1.36
C GLY A 60 3.40 -32.21 -1.95
N PHE A 61 4.52 -32.94 -2.03
CA PHE A 61 5.76 -32.41 -2.60
C PHE A 61 5.72 -32.39 -4.14
N GLY A 62 5.18 -33.44 -4.76
CA GLY A 62 5.09 -33.57 -6.22
C GLY A 62 4.13 -32.58 -6.89
N THR A 63 3.13 -32.07 -6.16
CA THR A 63 2.15 -31.12 -6.69
C THR A 63 2.59 -29.66 -6.63
N ARG A 64 3.62 -29.31 -5.84
CA ARG A 64 3.99 -27.91 -5.58
C ARG A 64 5.02 -27.31 -6.54
N GLY A 65 5.45 -28.04 -7.57
CA GLY A 65 6.40 -27.55 -8.58
C GLY A 65 7.84 -27.45 -8.05
N SER A 66 8.82 -27.55 -8.95
CA SER A 66 10.26 -27.49 -8.61
C SER A 66 10.86 -26.10 -8.73
N ASP A 67 10.07 -25.12 -9.17
CA ASP A 67 10.55 -23.82 -9.61
C ASP A 67 10.27 -22.75 -8.56
N TYR A 68 11.10 -21.70 -8.55
CA TYR A 68 10.88 -20.54 -7.70
C TYR A 68 9.57 -19.86 -8.10
N GLN A 69 8.73 -19.56 -7.11
CA GLN A 69 7.52 -18.78 -7.33
C GLN A 69 7.75 -17.38 -6.80
N VAL A 70 7.50 -16.38 -7.63
CA VAL A 70 7.64 -14.97 -7.25
C VAL A 70 6.28 -14.30 -7.34
N VAL A 71 5.87 -13.66 -6.24
CA VAL A 71 4.74 -12.76 -6.20
C VAL A 71 5.29 -11.34 -6.15
N GLU A 72 4.88 -10.53 -7.11
CA GLU A 72 5.46 -9.21 -7.35
C GLU A 72 4.38 -8.13 -7.27
N VAL A 73 4.69 -7.03 -6.61
CA VAL A 73 3.89 -5.80 -6.62
C VAL A 73 4.81 -4.64 -6.97
N GLN A 74 4.46 -3.90 -8.02
CA GLN A 74 5.16 -2.69 -8.44
C GLN A 74 4.30 -1.46 -8.12
N VAL A 75 4.92 -0.45 -7.53
CA VAL A 75 4.38 0.90 -7.43
C VAL A 75 5.25 1.81 -8.29
N GLU A 76 4.66 2.31 -9.37
CA GLU A 76 5.33 3.14 -10.36
C GLU A 76 4.89 4.59 -10.21
N ARG A 77 5.86 5.50 -10.16
CA ARG A 77 5.65 6.94 -10.20
C ARG A 77 6.24 7.49 -11.49
N LEU A 78 5.41 8.18 -12.25
CA LEU A 78 5.75 8.73 -13.55
C LEU A 78 6.24 10.17 -13.36
N ALA A 79 7.42 10.47 -13.89
CA ALA A 79 7.95 11.81 -13.91
C ALA A 79 7.76 12.45 -15.30
N PRO A 80 7.76 13.79 -15.38
CA PRO A 80 7.86 14.49 -16.65
C PRO A 80 9.07 13.99 -17.46
N GLY A 81 8.93 13.87 -18.78
CA GLY A 81 10.01 13.43 -19.67
C GLY A 81 10.21 11.90 -19.75
N GLY A 82 9.29 11.10 -19.20
CA GLY A 82 9.24 9.65 -19.40
C GLY A 82 10.10 8.82 -18.45
N ALA A 83 10.65 9.44 -17.40
CA ALA A 83 11.27 8.70 -16.31
C ALA A 83 10.18 8.02 -15.46
N VAL A 84 10.42 6.76 -15.08
CA VAL A 84 9.53 5.94 -14.26
C VAL A 84 10.33 5.44 -13.06
N GLU A 85 9.96 5.91 -11.88
CA GLU A 85 10.46 5.37 -10.61
C GLU A 85 9.61 4.16 -10.24
N THR A 86 10.23 2.98 -10.13
CA THR A 86 9.54 1.73 -9.83
C THR A 86 10.04 1.20 -8.50
N ALA A 87 9.15 1.17 -7.51
CA ALA A 87 9.33 0.43 -6.27
C ALA A 87 8.70 -0.96 -6.42
N GLU A 88 9.54 -2.00 -6.50
CA GLU A 88 9.14 -3.40 -6.67
C GLU A 88 9.22 -4.12 -5.32
N TYR A 89 8.18 -4.88 -4.99
CA TYR A 89 8.07 -5.69 -3.78
C TYR A 89 7.89 -7.15 -4.19
N ASP A 90 8.92 -7.95 -3.97
CA ASP A 90 8.98 -9.36 -4.34
C ASP A 90 8.87 -10.27 -3.12
N GLY A 91 7.91 -11.18 -3.15
CA GLY A 91 7.83 -12.33 -2.27
C GLY A 91 8.33 -13.57 -2.98
N ILE A 92 9.52 -14.05 -2.61
CA ILE A 92 10.16 -15.19 -3.26
C ILE A 92 9.94 -16.45 -2.44
N LEU A 93 9.25 -17.42 -3.03
CA LEU A 93 9.00 -18.72 -2.41
C LEU A 93 9.96 -19.76 -2.98
N THR A 94 10.67 -20.44 -2.08
CA THR A 94 11.76 -21.36 -2.46
C THR A 94 11.27 -22.82 -2.53
N PRO A 95 11.48 -23.53 -3.65
CA PRO A 95 11.00 -24.91 -3.80
C PRO A 95 11.94 -25.94 -3.15
N ARG A 96 13.15 -25.53 -2.77
CA ARG A 96 14.23 -26.39 -2.25
C ARG A 96 15.03 -25.64 -1.20
N ARG A 97 15.62 -26.40 -0.28
CA ARG A 97 16.52 -25.85 0.73
C ARG A 97 17.87 -25.50 0.09
N GLY A 98 18.41 -24.34 0.41
CA GLY A 98 19.74 -23.95 -0.02
C GLY A 98 19.91 -22.44 -0.16
N ASP A 99 21.02 -22.05 -0.77
CA ASP A 99 21.33 -20.64 -1.01
C ASP A 99 20.54 -20.11 -2.20
N VAL A 100 19.89 -18.96 -2.02
CA VAL A 100 19.15 -18.28 -3.09
C VAL A 100 19.87 -17.01 -3.44
N THR A 101 20.25 -16.88 -4.71
CA THR A 101 20.94 -15.70 -5.22
C THR A 101 20.10 -14.96 -6.24
N LEU A 102 19.86 -13.69 -5.98
CA LEU A 102 19.10 -12.76 -6.78
C LEU A 102 20.03 -11.73 -7.40
N SER A 103 19.72 -11.30 -8.61
CA SER A 103 20.40 -10.18 -9.26
C SER A 103 19.36 -9.19 -9.78
N ALA A 104 19.55 -7.91 -9.46
CA ALA A 104 18.76 -6.83 -10.02
C ALA A 104 19.53 -6.13 -11.17
N PRO A 105 18.83 -5.38 -12.03
CA PRO A 105 19.47 -4.60 -13.08
C PRO A 105 20.47 -3.56 -12.55
N PRO A 106 21.33 -3.03 -13.43
CA PRO A 106 22.18 -1.90 -13.09
C PRO A 106 21.39 -0.67 -12.63
N GLY A 107 21.88 0.06 -11.63
CA GLY A 107 21.23 1.28 -11.13
C GLY A 107 20.02 1.04 -10.23
N THR A 108 19.80 -0.20 -9.79
CA THR A 108 18.75 -0.57 -8.83
C THR A 108 19.30 -0.54 -7.40
N ILE A 109 18.50 -0.02 -6.46
CA ILE A 109 18.72 -0.14 -5.02
C ILE A 109 17.93 -1.36 -4.53
N VAL A 110 18.53 -2.17 -3.64
CA VAL A 110 17.87 -3.36 -3.10
C VAL A 110 17.92 -3.35 -1.58
N THR A 111 16.80 -3.71 -0.95
CA THR A 111 16.72 -3.93 0.49
C THR A 111 15.97 -5.22 0.79
N THR A 112 16.43 -5.94 1.81
CA THR A 112 15.74 -7.09 2.39
C THR A 112 15.12 -6.74 3.75
N ALA A 113 15.34 -5.52 4.22
CA ALA A 113 14.77 -5.00 5.45
C ALA A 113 13.39 -4.40 5.16
N GLN A 114 12.42 -5.25 4.88
CA GLN A 114 11.03 -4.83 4.75
C GLN A 114 10.36 -4.87 6.13
N SER A 115 10.18 -3.70 6.76
CA SER A 115 9.34 -3.53 7.94
C SER A 115 7.94 -3.03 7.55
N THR A 116 7.25 -3.72 6.63
CA THR A 116 5.80 -3.49 6.47
C THR A 116 5.03 -4.08 7.66
N PHE A 117 5.61 -5.11 8.27
CA PHE A 117 5.21 -5.67 9.54
C PHE A 117 6.42 -5.57 10.46
N GLY A 118 6.22 -5.19 11.72
CA GLY A 118 7.30 -5.18 12.70
C GLY A 118 8.09 -6.50 12.73
N PRO A 119 9.27 -6.54 13.36
CA PRO A 119 10.28 -7.61 13.22
C PRO A 119 9.86 -9.04 13.64
N TYR A 120 8.58 -9.29 13.91
CA TYR A 120 8.07 -10.50 14.55
C TYR A 120 7.19 -11.40 13.69
N LEU A 121 6.79 -11.00 12.47
CA LEU A 121 5.82 -11.78 11.67
C LEU A 121 6.42 -12.67 10.58
N PHE A 122 7.68 -12.44 10.17
CA PHE A 122 8.39 -13.30 9.22
C PHE A 122 9.73 -13.70 9.83
N GLY A 123 9.97 -15.00 9.92
CA GLY A 123 10.90 -15.62 10.86
C GLY A 123 12.37 -15.21 10.74
N GLY A 124 13.06 -15.34 11.87
CA GLY A 124 14.51 -15.23 11.98
C GLY A 124 15.21 -16.35 11.22
N GLY A 125 15.64 -16.04 10.01
CA GLY A 125 16.65 -16.81 9.28
C GLY A 125 17.99 -16.08 9.29
N ASP A 126 19.02 -16.71 8.71
CA ASP A 126 20.30 -16.06 8.50
C ASP A 126 20.11 -14.75 7.70
N ALA A 127 20.82 -13.71 8.11
CA ALA A 127 20.74 -12.41 7.48
C ALA A 127 21.14 -12.50 6.00
N ALA A 128 20.33 -11.89 5.14
CA ALA A 128 20.66 -11.76 3.73
C ALA A 128 21.96 -10.98 3.56
N ARG A 129 22.78 -11.37 2.58
CA ARG A 129 23.99 -10.67 2.19
C ARG A 129 23.72 -9.88 0.92
N ILE A 130 23.93 -8.57 0.96
CA ILE A 130 23.74 -7.69 -0.20
C ILE A 130 25.12 -7.26 -0.69
N ALA A 131 25.49 -7.68 -1.90
CA ALA A 131 26.64 -7.16 -2.61
C ALA A 131 26.22 -5.90 -3.37
N VAL A 132 26.62 -4.74 -2.86
CA VAL A 132 26.35 -3.44 -3.47
C VAL A 132 27.38 -3.22 -4.58
N ALA A 133 26.91 -3.31 -5.82
CA ALA A 133 27.68 -3.06 -7.04
C ALA A 133 26.76 -2.38 -8.06
N ASN A 134 27.28 -2.03 -9.25
CA ASN A 134 26.47 -1.43 -10.32
C ASN A 134 25.18 -2.23 -10.57
N ALA A 135 25.30 -3.56 -10.66
CA ALA A 135 24.18 -4.49 -10.59
C ALA A 135 24.23 -5.21 -9.23
N PRO A 136 23.30 -4.92 -8.29
CA PRO A 136 23.34 -5.49 -6.95
C PRO A 136 22.95 -6.98 -6.99
N ARG A 137 23.55 -7.72 -6.06
CA ARG A 137 23.26 -9.15 -5.87
C ARG A 137 22.89 -9.41 -4.43
N VAL A 138 21.79 -10.11 -4.21
CA VAL A 138 21.33 -10.52 -2.88
C VAL A 138 21.49 -12.02 -2.75
N THR A 139 22.12 -12.48 -1.69
CA THR A 139 22.25 -13.90 -1.36
C THR A 139 21.58 -14.16 -0.02
N PHE A 140 20.54 -15.00 -0.04
CA PHE A 140 19.94 -15.58 1.14
C PHE A 140 20.58 -16.95 1.41
N PRO A 141 21.39 -17.10 2.45
CA PRO A 141 22.00 -18.38 2.76
C PRO A 141 21.00 -19.34 3.40
N ASN A 142 21.10 -20.63 3.08
CA ASN A 142 20.42 -21.72 3.77
C ASN A 142 18.89 -21.53 3.97
N VAL A 143 18.20 -21.02 2.95
CA VAL A 143 16.76 -20.80 2.99
C VAL A 143 16.05 -22.14 3.09
N ALA A 144 15.10 -22.27 4.02
CA ALA A 144 14.31 -23.49 4.17
C ALA A 144 13.31 -23.65 3.01
N VAL A 145 12.90 -24.89 2.73
CA VAL A 145 11.88 -25.17 1.69
C VAL A 145 10.58 -24.44 2.04
N TRP A 146 9.98 -23.78 1.06
CA TRP A 146 8.72 -23.02 1.16
C TRP A 146 8.79 -21.83 2.13
N ASP A 147 10.00 -21.38 2.43
CA ASP A 147 10.22 -20.16 3.18
C ASP A 147 10.13 -18.95 2.24
N LEU A 148 9.48 -17.89 2.73
CA LEU A 148 9.23 -16.67 1.97
C LEU A 148 10.39 -15.69 2.21
N ARG A 149 11.00 -15.20 1.14
CA ARG A 149 12.03 -14.17 1.20
C ARG A 149 11.53 -12.87 0.58
N PRO A 150 11.25 -11.84 1.41
CA PRO A 150 10.87 -10.54 0.90
C PRO A 150 12.09 -9.78 0.40
N VAL A 151 11.95 -9.15 -0.76
CA VAL A 151 12.94 -8.23 -1.33
C VAL A 151 12.20 -7.00 -1.84
N GLN A 152 12.74 -5.83 -1.56
CA GLN A 152 12.32 -4.60 -2.22
C GLN A 152 13.41 -4.15 -3.17
N THR A 153 13.02 -3.71 -4.36
CA THR A 153 13.91 -2.99 -5.25
C THR A 153 13.35 -1.60 -5.55
N LEU A 154 14.25 -0.64 -5.79
CA LEU A 154 13.91 0.69 -6.27
C LEU A 154 14.81 1.01 -7.46
N ALA A 155 14.20 1.28 -8.61
CA ALA A 155 14.91 1.61 -9.83
C ALA A 155 14.24 2.78 -10.55
N VAL A 156 15.03 3.53 -11.32
CA VAL A 156 14.50 4.53 -12.25
C VAL A 156 14.80 4.06 -13.66
N SER A 157 13.74 3.86 -14.44
CA SER A 157 13.84 3.52 -15.86
C SER A 157 13.37 4.69 -16.71
N HIS A 158 13.75 4.70 -17.98
CA HIS A 158 13.23 5.63 -18.97
C HIS A 158 12.48 4.80 -20.01
N GLU A 159 11.16 4.84 -19.97
CA GLU A 159 10.35 4.23 -21.01
C GLU A 159 10.47 5.11 -22.26
N GLY A 160 10.82 4.51 -23.41
CA GLY A 160 11.28 5.22 -24.60
C GLY A 160 10.51 6.51 -24.90
N ALA A 161 11.26 7.59 -25.13
CA ALA A 161 10.84 8.98 -25.32
C ALA A 161 9.75 9.20 -26.40
N GLY A 162 8.51 8.80 -26.09
CA GLY A 162 7.32 9.02 -26.90
C GLY A 162 6.32 10.01 -26.29
N GLY A 163 6.56 10.47 -25.06
CA GLY A 163 5.72 11.45 -24.37
C GLY A 163 6.39 12.82 -24.36
N GLY A 164 5.65 13.88 -24.71
CA GLY A 164 6.13 15.26 -24.61
C GLY A 164 6.54 15.65 -23.18
N ALA A 165 6.94 16.90 -22.97
CA ALA A 165 7.42 17.42 -21.68
C ALA A 165 6.39 17.36 -20.51
N GLY A 166 5.19 16.82 -20.73
CA GLY A 166 4.11 16.74 -19.75
C GLY A 166 4.14 15.46 -18.90
N LEU A 167 3.25 15.41 -17.91
CA LEU A 167 3.01 14.23 -17.08
C LEU A 167 2.36 13.12 -17.91
N PRO A 168 2.80 11.85 -17.81
CA PRO A 168 2.22 10.77 -18.62
C PRO A 168 0.76 10.45 -18.29
N ILE A 169 0.26 10.81 -17.09
CA ILE A 169 -1.17 10.88 -16.81
C ILE A 169 -1.49 12.28 -16.30
N GLU A 170 -2.29 13.02 -17.06
CA GLU A 170 -2.65 14.39 -16.75
C GLU A 170 -4.08 14.45 -16.22
N ALA A 171 -4.26 14.92 -14.98
CA ALA A 171 -5.56 15.11 -14.36
C ALA A 171 -5.87 16.60 -14.19
N ARG A 172 -6.95 17.07 -14.83
CA ARG A 172 -7.49 18.43 -14.70
C ARG A 172 -8.85 18.34 -14.03
N LEU A 173 -8.85 18.42 -12.71
CA LEU A 173 -10.03 18.16 -11.88
C LEU A 173 -10.36 19.36 -11.00
N SER A 174 -11.65 19.60 -10.81
CA SER A 174 -12.23 20.66 -9.98
C SER A 174 -13.31 20.09 -9.09
N LEU A 175 -13.43 20.56 -7.85
CA LEU A 175 -14.53 20.23 -6.96
C LEU A 175 -15.59 21.34 -7.03
N ARG A 176 -16.83 20.98 -7.38
CA ARG A 176 -17.98 21.89 -7.45
C ARG A 176 -19.21 21.24 -6.86
N SER A 177 -19.77 21.85 -5.82
CA SER A 177 -21.02 21.46 -5.17
C SER A 177 -21.01 19.99 -4.73
N GLY A 178 -19.89 19.55 -4.15
CA GLY A 178 -19.69 18.16 -3.72
C GLY A 178 -19.49 17.16 -4.88
N ARG A 179 -19.22 17.63 -6.09
CA ARG A 179 -18.94 16.78 -7.26
C ARG A 179 -17.55 17.07 -7.82
N LEU A 180 -16.79 16.01 -8.08
CA LEU A 180 -15.55 16.09 -8.85
C LEU A 180 -15.90 16.19 -10.32
N GLN A 181 -15.45 17.26 -10.97
CA GLN A 181 -15.66 17.52 -12.39
C GLN A 181 -14.33 17.75 -13.10
N GLY A 182 -14.21 17.29 -14.34
CA GLY A 182 -13.03 17.57 -15.15
C GLY A 182 -12.68 16.43 -16.09
N GLN A 183 -11.39 16.32 -16.43
CA GLN A 183 -10.88 15.34 -17.37
C GLN A 183 -9.57 14.74 -16.91
N VAL A 184 -9.37 13.46 -17.21
CA VAL A 184 -8.08 12.78 -17.06
C VAL A 184 -7.66 12.23 -18.42
N VAL A 185 -6.43 12.54 -18.83
CA VAL A 185 -5.86 12.14 -20.11
C VAL A 185 -4.67 11.22 -19.87
N ASN A 186 -4.64 10.08 -20.55
CA ASN A 186 -3.49 9.18 -20.54
C ASN A 186 -2.57 9.51 -21.71
N HIS A 187 -1.44 10.16 -21.44
CA HIS A 187 -0.38 10.44 -22.41
C HIS A 187 0.69 9.34 -22.47
N SER A 188 0.55 8.28 -21.65
CA SER A 188 1.47 7.14 -21.66
C SER A 188 1.16 6.15 -22.79
N SER A 189 2.12 5.26 -23.07
CA SER A 189 1.98 4.16 -24.05
C SER A 189 1.23 2.94 -23.50
N ARG A 190 0.90 2.91 -22.20
CA ARG A 190 0.29 1.77 -21.51
C ARG A 190 -1.17 2.02 -21.20
N THR A 191 -1.98 0.96 -21.24
CA THR A 191 -3.39 1.04 -20.82
C THR A 191 -3.47 1.05 -19.30
N VAL A 192 -4.14 2.06 -18.75
CA VAL A 192 -4.36 2.19 -17.30
C VAL A 192 -5.76 1.67 -16.97
N ARG A 193 -5.83 0.60 -16.17
CA ARG A 193 -7.08 -0.06 -15.76
C ARG A 193 -7.48 0.36 -14.35
N ASN A 194 -8.77 0.33 -14.06
CA ASN A 194 -9.32 0.66 -12.73
C ASN A 194 -8.73 1.96 -12.16
N LEU A 195 -8.77 3.03 -12.97
CA LEU A 195 -8.27 4.34 -12.59
C LEU A 195 -9.13 4.90 -11.45
N GLN A 196 -8.48 5.19 -10.33
CA GLN A 196 -9.11 5.66 -9.10
C GLN A 196 -8.49 6.97 -8.64
N ILE A 197 -9.29 7.77 -7.96
CA ILE A 197 -8.79 8.87 -7.13
C ILE A 197 -9.00 8.49 -5.67
N ALA A 198 -7.98 8.73 -4.87
CA ALA A 198 -7.97 8.45 -3.44
C ALA A 198 -7.47 9.67 -2.67
N ASN A 199 -8.11 9.95 -1.54
CA ASN A 199 -7.59 10.80 -0.48
C ASN A 199 -7.88 10.14 0.87
N ALA A 200 -7.50 10.80 1.96
CA ALA A 200 -7.73 10.31 3.31
C ALA A 200 -9.19 9.89 3.58
N ASN A 201 -10.19 10.39 2.86
CA ASN A 201 -11.62 10.14 3.14
C ASN A 201 -12.33 9.27 2.13
N THR A 202 -11.86 9.30 0.89
CA THR A 202 -12.60 8.82 -0.25
C THR A 202 -11.68 8.08 -1.18
N GLN A 203 -12.22 7.01 -1.76
CA GLN A 203 -11.60 6.32 -2.86
C GLN A 203 -12.73 6.00 -3.84
N THR A 204 -12.62 6.51 -5.05
CA THR A 204 -13.63 6.32 -6.09
C THR A 204 -12.97 6.04 -7.43
N THR A 205 -13.62 5.22 -8.24
CA THR A 205 -13.16 4.89 -9.59
C THR A 205 -13.55 6.01 -10.54
N LEU A 206 -12.57 6.60 -11.21
CA LEU A 206 -12.75 7.59 -12.27
C LEU A 206 -13.07 6.93 -13.62
N ALA A 207 -12.35 5.85 -13.94
CA ALA A 207 -12.53 5.12 -15.21
C ALA A 207 -12.17 3.64 -15.06
N ALA A 208 -12.92 2.75 -15.71
CA ALA A 208 -12.62 1.32 -15.70
C ALA A 208 -11.36 0.98 -16.52
N SER A 209 -11.13 1.68 -17.62
CA SER A 209 -9.96 1.52 -18.47
C SER A 209 -9.70 2.81 -19.25
N LEU A 210 -8.45 3.20 -19.37
CA LEU A 210 -7.99 4.38 -20.08
C LEU A 210 -6.80 3.98 -20.97
N GLY A 211 -7.06 3.77 -22.25
CA GLY A 211 -6.03 3.42 -23.23
C GLY A 211 -5.04 4.58 -23.52
N PRO A 212 -3.95 4.31 -24.24
CA PRO A 212 -3.01 5.35 -24.68
C PRO A 212 -3.70 6.45 -25.47
N GLY A 213 -3.46 7.72 -25.12
CA GLY A 213 -4.08 8.90 -25.73
C GLY A 213 -5.57 9.12 -25.39
N ALA A 214 -6.19 8.22 -24.62
CA ALA A 214 -7.60 8.32 -24.29
C ALA A 214 -7.85 9.35 -23.17
N THR A 215 -9.05 9.92 -23.19
CA THR A 215 -9.53 10.89 -22.19
C THR A 215 -10.77 10.34 -21.48
N ALA A 216 -10.79 10.44 -20.15
CA ALA A 216 -11.96 10.16 -19.33
C ALA A 216 -12.54 11.47 -18.80
N ASN A 217 -13.83 11.70 -19.07
CA ASN A 217 -14.59 12.78 -18.44
C ASN A 217 -15.04 12.33 -17.05
N VAL A 218 -14.76 13.15 -16.05
CA VAL A 218 -15.11 12.89 -14.65
C VAL A 218 -16.26 13.80 -14.26
N ASP A 219 -17.34 13.21 -13.76
CA ASP A 219 -18.44 13.90 -13.07
C ASP A 219 -19.02 12.96 -12.01
N LEU A 220 -18.42 12.95 -10.83
CA LEU A 220 -18.73 12.00 -9.77
C LEU A 220 -19.01 12.73 -8.44
N PRO A 221 -20.00 12.28 -7.66
CA PRO A 221 -20.16 12.78 -6.30
C PRO A 221 -18.94 12.42 -5.44
N LEU A 222 -18.42 13.38 -4.70
CA LEU A 222 -17.35 13.20 -3.72
C LEU A 222 -17.90 13.46 -2.32
N SER A 223 -17.54 12.61 -1.36
CA SER A 223 -17.78 12.94 0.04
C SER A 223 -16.82 14.06 0.45
N THR A 224 -17.37 15.18 0.88
CA THR A 224 -16.65 16.37 1.37
C THR A 224 -16.37 16.32 2.88
N ALA A 225 -16.58 15.17 3.54
CA ALA A 225 -16.32 15.04 4.96
C ALA A 225 -14.84 15.36 5.26
N ALA A 226 -14.60 16.10 6.35
CA ALA A 226 -13.25 16.45 6.80
C ALA A 226 -12.43 15.19 7.12
N ALA A 227 -11.12 15.25 6.85
CA ALA A 227 -10.22 14.12 7.05
C ALA A 227 -9.99 13.79 8.53
N SER A 228 -10.42 12.60 8.94
CA SER A 228 -10.16 12.03 10.26
C SER A 228 -8.83 11.26 10.29
N GLY A 229 -7.74 11.99 10.01
CA GLY A 229 -6.36 11.48 10.07
C GLY A 229 -5.75 11.11 8.72
N PRO A 230 -4.47 10.68 8.70
CA PRO A 230 -3.73 10.40 7.48
C PRO A 230 -4.20 9.11 6.79
N LEU A 231 -3.98 9.03 5.47
CA LEU A 231 -4.35 7.91 4.62
C LEU A 231 -3.84 6.55 5.16
N ILE A 232 -2.59 6.54 5.65
CA ILE A 232 -1.92 5.32 6.14
C ILE A 232 -2.64 4.66 7.32
N SER A 233 -3.29 5.45 8.19
CA SER A 233 -4.03 4.90 9.34
C SER A 233 -5.21 4.03 8.89
N LYS A 234 -5.87 4.40 7.78
CA LYS A 234 -7.01 3.63 7.24
C LYS A 234 -6.57 2.32 6.63
N VAL A 235 -5.42 2.30 5.96
CA VAL A 235 -4.81 1.07 5.48
C VAL A 235 -4.55 0.13 6.66
N GLY A 236 -4.00 0.65 7.76
CA GLY A 236 -3.74 -0.10 8.99
C GLY A 236 -4.93 -0.93 9.49
N TYR A 237 -6.15 -0.37 9.46
CA TYR A 237 -7.36 -1.08 9.89
C TYR A 237 -7.82 -2.19 8.95
N ALA A 238 -7.54 -2.08 7.65
CA ALA A 238 -7.94 -3.07 6.65
C ALA A 238 -6.99 -4.28 6.60
N LEU A 239 -5.73 -4.11 7.01
CA LEU A 239 -4.67 -5.11 6.88
C LEU A 239 -4.94 -6.46 7.59
N PRO A 240 -5.48 -6.53 8.82
CA PRO A 240 -5.71 -7.82 9.50
C PRO A 240 -6.58 -8.77 8.67
N SER A 241 -7.64 -8.26 8.04
CA SER A 241 -8.53 -9.07 7.20
C SER A 241 -7.81 -9.66 5.98
N ILE A 242 -6.78 -8.97 5.45
CA ILE A 242 -5.99 -9.44 4.32
C ILE A 242 -5.00 -10.51 4.78
N VAL A 243 -4.28 -10.25 5.88
CA VAL A 243 -3.28 -11.16 6.43
C VAL A 243 -3.91 -12.49 6.87
N PHE A 244 -5.09 -12.44 7.50
CA PHE A 244 -5.81 -13.63 7.93
C PHE A 244 -6.67 -14.27 6.82
N GLY A 245 -6.50 -13.86 5.56
CA GLY A 245 -7.18 -14.48 4.42
C GLY A 245 -8.69 -14.31 4.39
N GLN A 246 -9.21 -13.31 5.10
CA GLN A 246 -10.65 -12.99 5.18
C GLN A 246 -11.09 -12.00 4.10
N ALA A 247 -10.14 -11.39 3.37
CA ALA A 247 -10.40 -10.44 2.31
C ALA A 247 -10.79 -11.12 0.98
N THR A 248 -11.79 -10.57 0.31
CA THR A 248 -12.07 -10.87 -1.10
C THR A 248 -10.99 -10.29 -2.03
N ALA A 249 -10.91 -10.79 -3.26
CA ALA A 249 -10.01 -10.23 -4.28
C ALA A 249 -10.27 -8.73 -4.52
N ALA A 250 -11.53 -8.31 -4.59
CA ALA A 250 -11.90 -6.91 -4.77
C ALA A 250 -11.44 -6.02 -3.60
N SER A 251 -11.59 -6.50 -2.35
CA SER A 251 -11.08 -5.77 -1.18
C SER A 251 -9.55 -5.73 -1.13
N ALA A 252 -8.86 -6.79 -1.56
CA ALA A 252 -7.40 -6.79 -1.65
C ALA A 252 -6.90 -5.78 -2.69
N ASP A 253 -7.54 -5.71 -3.86
CA ASP A 253 -7.20 -4.75 -4.91
C ASP A 253 -7.42 -3.31 -4.47
N ARG A 254 -8.53 -3.07 -3.75
CA ARG A 254 -8.85 -1.75 -3.19
C ARG A 254 -7.83 -1.30 -2.14
N THR A 255 -7.44 -2.20 -1.24
CA THR A 255 -6.42 -1.91 -0.21
C THR A 255 -5.05 -1.74 -0.82
N LEU A 256 -4.71 -2.52 -1.85
CA LEU A 256 -3.46 -2.35 -2.60
C LEU A 256 -3.38 -0.97 -3.26
N ALA A 257 -4.48 -0.51 -3.87
CA ALA A 257 -4.56 0.83 -4.43
C ALA A 257 -4.44 1.93 -3.36
N MET A 258 -5.05 1.75 -2.17
CA MET A 258 -4.87 2.69 -1.06
C MET A 258 -3.43 2.70 -0.53
N LEU A 259 -2.80 1.52 -0.41
CA LEU A 259 -1.39 1.43 0.01
C LEU A 259 -0.48 2.12 -1.01
N ALA A 260 -0.72 1.89 -2.31
CA ALA A 260 0.01 2.58 -3.37
C ALA A 260 -0.21 4.10 -3.30
N ALA A 261 -1.43 4.58 -3.07
CA ALA A 261 -1.72 6.01 -2.86
C ALA A 261 -0.90 6.62 -1.72
N THR A 262 -0.61 5.88 -0.65
CA THR A 262 0.21 6.40 0.46
C THR A 262 1.65 6.74 0.08
N SER A 263 2.14 6.30 -1.09
CA SER A 263 3.46 6.69 -1.60
C SER A 263 3.53 8.16 -2.07
N VAL A 264 2.40 8.78 -2.42
CA VAL A 264 2.34 10.18 -2.90
C VAL A 264 1.37 11.07 -2.12
N ALA A 265 0.41 10.48 -1.41
CA ALA A 265 -0.58 11.17 -0.59
C ALA A 265 -0.52 10.63 0.84
N VAL A 266 0.29 11.26 1.68
CA VAL A 266 0.46 10.89 3.10
C VAL A 266 -0.35 11.83 3.98
N ARG A 267 -0.43 13.11 3.61
CA ARG A 267 -1.04 14.16 4.43
C ARG A 267 -2.54 14.29 4.16
N PRO A 268 -3.33 14.66 5.18
CA PRO A 268 -4.71 15.09 4.96
C PRO A 268 -4.79 16.21 3.90
N GLY A 269 -5.71 16.06 2.93
CA GLY A 269 -5.88 17.00 1.81
C GLY A 269 -5.05 16.68 0.57
N GLU A 270 -4.08 15.77 0.64
CA GLU A 270 -3.42 15.24 -0.56
C GLU A 270 -4.35 14.27 -1.30
N TRP A 271 -4.32 14.37 -2.63
CA TRP A 271 -5.03 13.48 -3.52
C TRP A 271 -4.02 12.66 -4.32
N ALA A 272 -4.29 11.37 -4.45
CA ALA A 272 -3.54 10.46 -5.30
C ALA A 272 -4.46 9.90 -6.39
N LEU A 273 -3.95 9.85 -7.60
CA LEU A 273 -4.52 9.07 -8.68
C LEU A 273 -3.78 7.74 -8.74
N VAL A 274 -4.52 6.64 -8.77
CA VAL A 274 -3.98 5.28 -8.77
C VAL A 274 -4.61 4.49 -9.90
N GLY A 275 -3.80 3.82 -10.71
CA GLY A 275 -4.29 2.99 -11.80
C GLY A 275 -3.45 1.72 -11.96
N GLN A 276 -4.06 0.64 -12.45
CA GLN A 276 -3.38 -0.63 -12.67
C GLN A 276 -2.79 -0.70 -14.07
N VAL A 277 -1.52 -1.09 -14.17
CA VAL A 277 -0.81 -1.30 -15.45
C VAL A 277 -0.24 -2.72 -15.52
N ASP A 278 0.28 -3.10 -16.67
CA ASP A 278 0.99 -4.37 -16.81
C ASP A 278 2.39 -4.26 -16.17
N PRO A 279 2.79 -5.21 -15.31
CA PRO A 279 4.06 -5.16 -14.60
C PRO A 279 5.24 -5.40 -15.53
N THR A 280 6.35 -4.74 -15.24
CA THR A 280 7.61 -4.87 -15.96
C THR A 280 8.64 -5.55 -15.06
N SER A 281 8.55 -6.88 -14.94
CA SER A 281 9.42 -7.64 -14.04
C SER A 281 10.88 -7.55 -14.46
N THR A 282 11.76 -7.21 -13.51
CA THR A 282 13.20 -7.02 -13.78
C THR A 282 14.11 -7.97 -13.00
N LEU A 283 13.60 -8.60 -11.93
CA LEU A 283 14.37 -9.46 -11.05
C LEU A 283 14.75 -10.81 -11.70
N ARG A 284 15.96 -11.29 -11.41
CA ARG A 284 16.44 -12.62 -11.83
C ARG A 284 16.86 -13.46 -10.64
N ILE A 285 16.54 -14.75 -10.68
CA ILE A 285 16.95 -15.77 -9.70
C ILE A 285 17.92 -16.72 -10.38
N ALA A 286 19.13 -16.86 -9.84
CA ALA A 286 20.19 -17.66 -10.45
C ALA A 286 20.48 -17.30 -11.94
N GLY A 287 20.20 -16.07 -12.36
CA GLY A 287 20.36 -15.59 -13.74
C GLY A 287 19.14 -15.77 -14.65
N GLU A 288 18.14 -16.55 -14.22
CA GLU A 288 16.91 -16.80 -14.98
C GLU A 288 15.77 -15.90 -14.51
N ARG A 289 14.77 -15.68 -15.38
CA ARG A 289 13.52 -15.01 -15.00
C ARG A 289 12.58 -16.06 -14.43
N PRO A 290 12.24 -15.99 -13.13
CA PRO A 290 11.32 -16.96 -12.55
C PRO A 290 9.91 -16.74 -13.10
N PRO A 291 9.02 -17.75 -13.00
CA PRO A 291 7.59 -17.55 -13.13
C PRO A 291 7.11 -16.51 -12.10
N THR A 292 6.70 -15.33 -12.59
CA THR A 292 6.23 -14.22 -11.77
C THR A 292 4.72 -14.05 -11.89
N THR A 293 4.05 -13.83 -10.77
CA THR A 293 2.69 -13.28 -10.76
C THR A 293 2.76 -11.87 -10.22
N GLY A 294 2.79 -10.91 -11.14
CA GLY A 294 2.96 -9.49 -10.83
C GLY A 294 1.67 -8.68 -10.89
N ARG A 295 1.64 -7.59 -10.14
CA ARG A 295 0.69 -6.47 -10.29
C ARG A 295 1.49 -5.18 -10.29
N ALA A 296 1.16 -4.25 -11.19
CA ALA A 296 1.75 -2.92 -11.17
C ALA A 296 0.66 -1.87 -11.01
N LEU A 297 0.95 -0.87 -10.18
CA LEU A 297 0.12 0.31 -9.99
C LEU A 297 0.92 1.55 -10.32
N VAL A 298 0.37 2.39 -11.17
CA VAL A 298 0.85 3.75 -11.37
C VAL A 298 0.19 4.66 -10.34
N VAL A 299 0.97 5.55 -9.75
CA VAL A 299 0.53 6.49 -8.73
C VAL A 299 1.03 7.90 -9.02
N GLU A 300 0.11 8.87 -9.09
CA GLU A 300 0.42 10.29 -9.31
C GLU A 300 -0.26 11.18 -8.27
N PRO A 301 0.44 12.19 -7.70
CA PRO A 301 -0.21 13.21 -6.90
C PRO A 301 -1.12 14.09 -7.78
N VAL A 302 -2.28 14.46 -7.27
CA VAL A 302 -3.23 15.33 -7.97
C VAL A 302 -3.46 16.61 -7.18
N HIS A 303 -3.37 17.74 -7.86
CA HIS A 303 -3.81 19.02 -7.34
C HIS A 303 -5.11 19.43 -8.05
N LEU A 304 -6.14 19.74 -7.27
CA LEU A 304 -7.39 20.25 -7.83
C LEU A 304 -7.16 21.67 -8.37
N GLN A 305 -7.67 21.95 -9.57
CA GLN A 305 -7.57 23.26 -10.21
C GLN A 305 -8.40 24.32 -9.50
N SER A 306 -9.53 23.90 -8.91
CA SER A 306 -10.42 24.74 -8.12
C SER A 306 -11.25 23.86 -7.18
N ALA A 307 -11.66 24.42 -6.05
CA ALA A 307 -12.61 23.78 -5.16
C ALA A 307 -13.50 24.83 -4.48
N ASP A 308 -14.79 24.57 -4.39
CA ASP A 308 -15.74 25.39 -3.64
C ASP A 308 -15.95 24.94 -2.18
N ALA A 309 -15.20 23.92 -1.75
CA ALA A 309 -15.23 23.37 -0.39
C ALA A 309 -13.80 23.09 0.13
N ALA A 310 -13.64 23.15 1.46
CA ALA A 310 -12.36 22.92 2.13
C ALA A 310 -11.79 21.51 1.91
N ALA A 311 -12.63 20.52 1.58
CA ALA A 311 -12.18 19.18 1.20
C ALA A 311 -11.23 19.16 -0.02
N GLY A 312 -11.25 20.21 -0.85
CA GLY A 312 -10.32 20.38 -1.97
C GLY A 312 -9.04 21.16 -1.62
N ALA A 313 -8.85 21.55 -0.36
CA ALA A 313 -7.66 22.27 0.08
C ALA A 313 -6.40 21.41 -0.06
N SER A 314 -5.29 22.07 -0.42
CA SER A 314 -3.97 21.45 -0.39
C SER A 314 -3.58 21.11 1.06
N PRO A 315 -2.70 20.12 1.30
CA PRO A 315 -2.21 19.83 2.63
C PRO A 315 -1.53 21.05 3.27
N ALA A 316 -1.63 21.16 4.59
CA ALA A 316 -0.81 22.11 5.34
C ALA A 316 0.68 21.68 5.29
N ARG A 317 1.55 22.59 4.87
CA ARG A 317 3.01 22.43 4.94
C ARG A 317 3.52 23.03 6.24
N VAL A 318 4.47 22.36 6.88
CA VAL A 318 5.23 22.94 8.00
C VAL A 318 6.28 23.87 7.41
N VAL A 319 6.30 25.12 7.87
CA VAL A 319 7.23 26.17 7.43
C VAL A 319 8.35 26.36 8.45
N SER A 320 8.02 26.22 9.74
CA SER A 320 8.99 26.22 10.82
C SER A 320 8.49 25.36 11.97
N SER A 321 9.39 24.65 12.63
CA SER A 321 9.16 24.04 13.95
C SER A 321 10.24 24.55 14.90
N TYR A 322 9.85 24.86 16.13
CA TYR A 322 10.74 25.29 17.19
C TYR A 322 10.33 24.66 18.52
N THR A 323 11.27 23.99 19.18
CA THR A 323 11.07 23.43 20.52
C THR A 323 11.73 24.33 21.56
N THR A 324 10.95 24.80 22.52
CA THR A 324 11.44 25.57 23.67
C THR A 324 12.21 24.67 24.64
N SER A 325 13.05 25.27 25.49
CA SER A 325 13.77 24.55 26.55
C SER A 325 12.85 23.86 27.57
N GLY A 326 11.58 24.27 27.64
CA GLY A 326 10.55 23.67 28.50
C GLY A 326 9.81 22.48 27.85
N GLY A 327 10.17 22.08 26.63
CA GLY A 327 9.53 20.97 25.90
C GLY A 327 8.24 21.35 25.17
N THR A 328 7.85 22.62 25.16
CA THR A 328 6.77 23.12 24.31
C THR A 328 7.27 23.31 22.88
N GLU A 329 6.54 22.78 21.91
CA GLU A 329 6.78 22.89 20.49
C GLU A 329 5.86 23.95 19.87
N VAL A 330 6.44 24.75 18.98
CA VAL A 330 5.75 25.79 18.22
C VAL A 330 5.95 25.49 16.74
N GLU A 331 4.89 25.08 16.06
CA GLU A 331 4.90 24.77 14.64
C GLU A 331 4.10 25.82 13.87
N VAL A 332 4.66 26.29 12.76
CA VAL A 332 4.00 27.20 11.83
C VAL A 332 3.70 26.46 10.55
N PHE A 333 2.42 26.50 10.18
CA PHE A 333 1.88 25.86 8.99
C PHE A 333 1.44 26.89 7.98
N GLU A 334 1.59 26.55 6.70
CA GLU A 334 0.97 27.27 5.60
C GLU A 334 0.10 26.32 4.79
N GLN A 335 -1.09 26.79 4.43
CA GLN A 335 -2.04 26.01 3.66
C GLN A 335 -2.63 26.88 2.55
N ALA A 336 -2.63 26.35 1.33
CA ALA A 336 -3.22 27.05 0.19
C ALA A 336 -4.74 26.88 0.19
N VAL A 337 -5.44 28.00 0.07
CA VAL A 337 -6.88 28.07 -0.14
C VAL A 337 -7.16 27.80 -1.61
N PRO A 338 -7.99 26.80 -1.94
CA PRO A 338 -8.33 26.53 -3.32
C PRO A 338 -9.04 27.73 -3.96
N PRO A 339 -8.75 28.05 -5.24
CA PRO A 339 -9.50 29.07 -5.95
C PRO A 339 -10.95 28.62 -6.16
N GLY A 340 -11.89 29.55 -6.04
CA GLY A 340 -13.32 29.28 -6.16
C GLY A 340 -14.04 29.01 -4.84
N LEU A 341 -13.32 29.02 -3.72
CA LEU A 341 -13.92 28.86 -2.40
C LEU A 341 -14.62 30.16 -1.98
N THR A 342 -15.95 30.12 -1.84
CA THR A 342 -16.79 31.29 -1.51
C THR A 342 -17.41 31.23 -0.12
N GLY A 343 -17.25 30.11 0.60
CA GLY A 343 -17.78 29.91 1.95
C GLY A 343 -16.88 30.43 3.06
N HIS A 344 -17.41 30.49 4.28
CA HIS A 344 -16.60 30.68 5.48
C HIS A 344 -15.74 29.44 5.71
N VAL A 345 -14.43 29.62 5.85
CA VAL A 345 -13.48 28.53 6.13
C VAL A 345 -13.08 28.59 7.59
N ALA A 346 -12.84 27.45 8.21
CA ALA A 346 -12.14 27.37 9.48
C ALA A 346 -10.81 26.63 9.32
N VAL A 347 -9.80 27.06 10.07
CA VAL A 347 -8.59 26.27 10.30
C VAL A 347 -8.86 25.41 11.52
N THR A 348 -8.65 24.11 11.40
CA THR A 348 -8.83 23.15 12.48
C THR A 348 -7.53 22.40 12.74
N THR A 349 -7.17 22.26 14.02
CA THR A 349 -6.06 21.43 14.46
C THR A 349 -6.57 20.10 14.96
N THR A 350 -6.02 19.00 14.45
CA THR A 350 -6.24 17.66 15.00
C THR A 350 -4.93 17.19 15.64
N LEU A 351 -4.99 16.91 16.94
CA LEU A 351 -3.91 16.29 17.70
C LEU A 351 -4.06 14.77 17.64
N LEU A 352 -2.94 14.05 17.53
CA LEU A 352 -2.90 12.59 17.70
C LEU A 352 -2.10 12.22 18.97
N PRO A 353 -2.67 12.49 20.17
CA PRO A 353 -1.97 12.31 21.43
C PRO A 353 -1.51 10.88 21.66
N THR A 354 -0.19 10.69 21.74
CA THR A 354 0.42 9.48 22.31
C THR A 354 0.28 9.44 23.84
N ARG A 355 0.05 10.60 24.46
CA ARG A 355 -0.26 10.81 25.88
C ARG A 355 -1.23 11.99 26.02
N PRO A 356 -2.05 12.07 27.07
CA PRO A 356 -2.89 13.25 27.30
C PRO A 356 -2.02 14.51 27.41
N PRO A 357 -2.37 15.61 26.70
CA PRO A 357 -1.58 16.83 26.72
C PRO A 357 -1.59 17.46 28.12
N THR A 358 -0.45 17.99 28.56
CA THR A 358 -0.33 18.73 29.82
C THR A 358 -0.63 20.22 29.64
N ILE A 359 -0.55 20.73 28.41
CA ILE A 359 -0.93 22.10 28.03
C ILE A 359 -2.00 22.03 26.94
N ALA A 360 -3.06 22.83 27.06
CA ALA A 360 -4.06 22.92 26.00
C ALA A 360 -3.41 23.51 24.73
N PRO A 361 -3.62 22.89 23.55
CA PRO A 361 -3.07 23.41 22.30
C PRO A 361 -3.62 24.81 22.03
N LEU A 362 -2.73 25.72 21.61
CA LEU A 362 -3.09 27.06 21.20
C LEU A 362 -2.92 27.17 19.68
N LEU A 363 -4.05 27.24 18.96
CA LEU A 363 -4.09 27.62 17.55
C LEU A 363 -4.18 29.14 17.41
N GLU A 364 -3.32 29.69 16.57
CA GLU A 364 -3.34 31.08 16.14
C GLU A 364 -3.30 31.18 14.61
N VAL A 365 -4.05 32.12 14.04
CA VAL A 365 -4.06 32.40 12.60
C VAL A 365 -3.42 33.77 12.38
N TYR A 366 -2.57 33.87 11.36
CA TYR A 366 -1.90 35.13 11.04
C TYR A 366 -2.81 36.02 10.20
N ASP A 367 -3.04 37.24 10.67
CA ASP A 367 -3.72 38.31 9.93
C ASP A 367 -2.67 39.08 9.14
N TRP A 368 -2.76 39.01 7.81
CA TRP A 368 -1.83 39.65 6.88
C TRP A 368 -2.06 41.15 6.75
N ASP A 369 -3.28 41.63 7.01
CA ASP A 369 -3.60 43.06 6.99
C ASP A 369 -3.07 43.72 8.27
N ALA A 370 -3.40 43.15 9.43
CA ALA A 370 -3.01 43.66 10.73
C ALA A 370 -1.56 43.30 11.13
N HIS A 371 -0.93 42.34 10.44
CA HIS A 371 0.38 41.79 10.77
C HIS A 371 0.45 41.22 12.20
N THR A 372 -0.65 40.67 12.71
CA THR A 372 -0.76 40.12 14.07
C THR A 372 -1.26 38.68 14.05
N TRP A 373 -1.06 37.95 15.16
CA TRP A 373 -1.62 36.62 15.36
C TRP A 373 -2.93 36.71 16.12
N ARG A 374 -3.97 36.07 15.62
CA ARG A 374 -5.27 35.96 16.28
C ARG A 374 -5.48 34.56 16.83
N SER A 375 -5.72 34.45 18.13
CA SER A 375 -5.98 33.17 18.78
C SER A 375 -7.38 32.63 18.49
N ALA A 376 -7.48 31.32 18.30
CA ALA A 376 -8.74 30.59 18.17
C ALA A 376 -9.51 30.60 19.50
N ALA A 377 -10.77 31.05 19.49
CA ALA A 377 -11.59 31.15 20.70
C ALA A 377 -11.86 29.80 21.42
N GLY A 378 -11.64 28.68 20.73
CA GLY A 378 -11.76 27.31 21.27
C GLY A 378 -10.46 26.50 21.27
N GLY A 379 -9.30 27.12 21.00
CA GLY A 379 -7.98 26.49 20.99
C GLY A 379 -7.68 25.55 19.81
N THR A 380 -8.70 24.90 19.23
CA THR A 380 -8.52 23.88 18.18
C THR A 380 -9.17 24.19 16.84
N SER A 381 -10.03 25.21 16.75
CA SER A 381 -10.64 25.65 15.50
C SER A 381 -10.88 27.15 15.48
N SER A 382 -10.58 27.81 14.36
CA SER A 382 -10.78 29.24 14.16
C SER A 382 -11.34 29.53 12.77
N ALA A 383 -12.46 30.26 12.71
CA ALA A 383 -13.00 30.78 11.44
C ALA A 383 -12.04 31.82 10.85
N VAL A 384 -11.78 31.74 9.56
CA VAL A 384 -10.83 32.57 8.81
C VAL A 384 -11.53 33.84 8.32
N THR A 385 -10.92 35.00 8.55
CA THR A 385 -11.39 36.28 8.03
C THR A 385 -10.69 36.67 6.73
N SER A 386 -11.20 37.66 6.01
CA SER A 386 -10.62 38.08 4.73
C SER A 386 -9.16 38.55 4.83
N GLY A 387 -8.78 39.18 5.94
CA GLY A 387 -7.40 39.64 6.19
C GLY A 387 -6.43 38.51 6.55
N GLU A 388 -6.93 37.32 6.87
CA GLU A 388 -6.11 36.14 7.19
C GLU A 388 -5.76 35.29 5.96
N ILE A 389 -6.32 35.65 4.79
CA ILE A 389 -5.95 35.05 3.50
C ILE A 389 -4.87 35.91 2.87
N GLY A 390 -3.63 35.43 2.96
CA GLY A 390 -2.46 36.16 2.49
C GLY A 390 -2.32 36.21 0.97
N PRO A 391 -1.28 36.91 0.49
CA PRO A 391 -0.91 36.94 -0.91
C PRO A 391 -0.79 35.53 -1.50
N GLY A 392 -1.41 35.30 -2.65
CA GLY A 392 -1.43 33.98 -3.29
C GLY A 392 -2.43 32.99 -2.68
N GLY A 393 -3.36 33.44 -1.82
CA GLY A 393 -4.40 32.60 -1.25
C GLY A 393 -3.86 31.64 -0.19
N VAL A 394 -2.92 32.07 0.65
CA VAL A 394 -2.28 31.22 1.67
C VAL A 394 -2.73 31.64 3.06
N ILE A 395 -3.19 30.68 3.85
CA ILE A 395 -3.43 30.86 5.28
C ILE A 395 -2.19 30.40 6.03
N ARG A 396 -1.76 31.19 7.01
CA ARG A 396 -0.68 30.83 7.92
C ARG A 396 -1.23 30.63 9.32
N ALA A 397 -0.98 29.47 9.89
CA ALA A 397 -1.42 29.10 11.22
C ALA A 397 -0.22 28.70 12.09
N ARG A 398 -0.26 29.02 13.37
CA ARG A 398 0.72 28.60 14.37
C ARG A 398 0.03 27.76 15.41
N VAL A 399 0.64 26.64 15.76
CA VAL A 399 0.17 25.78 16.84
C VAL A 399 1.25 25.69 17.89
N THR A 400 0.87 25.94 19.14
CA THR A 400 1.73 25.75 20.30
C THR A 400 1.18 24.58 21.12
N SER A 401 1.99 23.53 21.31
CA SER A 401 1.62 22.31 22.05
C SER A 401 2.83 21.70 22.75
N ASP A 402 2.60 20.81 23.72
CA ASP A 402 3.63 19.98 24.39
C ASP A 402 3.69 18.55 23.80
N GLU A 403 3.18 18.42 22.58
CA GLU A 403 2.96 17.19 21.85
C GLU A 403 3.57 17.30 20.45
N ALA A 404 4.15 16.20 19.97
CA ALA A 404 4.98 16.16 18.75
C ALA A 404 4.19 15.86 17.45
N GLN A 405 2.87 15.65 17.51
CA GLN A 405 2.07 15.32 16.32
C GLN A 405 0.82 16.19 16.21
N VAL A 406 0.99 17.33 15.57
CA VAL A 406 -0.08 18.25 15.21
C VAL A 406 -0.36 18.17 13.72
N SER A 407 -1.64 18.15 13.34
CA SER A 407 -2.06 18.34 11.96
C SER A 407 -3.01 19.52 11.84
N VAL A 408 -2.80 20.35 10.81
CA VAL A 408 -3.65 21.50 10.48
C VAL A 408 -4.41 21.19 9.18
N THR A 409 -5.72 21.42 9.19
CA THR A 409 -6.58 21.24 8.02
C THR A 409 -7.54 22.41 7.88
N LEU A 410 -8.00 22.65 6.64
CA LEU A 410 -9.15 23.52 6.40
C LEU A 410 -10.43 22.69 6.52
N SER A 411 -11.44 23.28 7.15
CA SER A 411 -12.80 22.77 7.21
C SER A 411 -13.77 23.85 6.75
N ASP A 412 -14.92 23.43 6.22
CA ASP A 412 -16.01 24.35 5.95
C ASP A 412 -16.56 24.81 7.32
N ALA A 413 -16.64 26.13 7.54
CA ALA A 413 -17.20 26.66 8.77
C ALA A 413 -18.73 26.45 8.77
N PRO A 414 -19.33 26.16 9.94
CA PRO A 414 -20.76 25.93 10.08
C PRO A 414 -21.62 27.16 9.78
#